data_AF-A0A951U8A7-F1
#
_entry.id   AF-A0A951U8A7-F1
#
_cell.length_a   1.000
_cell.length_b   1.000
_cell.length_c   1.000
_cell.angle_alpha   90.00
_cell.angle_beta   90.00
_cell.angle_gamma   90.00
#
_symmetry.space_group_name_H-M   'P 1'
#
loop_
_entity.id
_entity.type
_entity.pdbx_description
1 polymer ?
#
loop_
_entity_poly.entity_id
_entity_poly.type
_entity_poly.pdbx_seq_one_letter_code
_entity_poly.pdbx_strand_id
1 'polypeptide(L)'
;MSSWQAGQVKQLNPDQLEQLKEIGAHLRQIRQQQSIPIEEAAARTFLRLGLVKALEEGQPDQLPEPIFIQGLIRRYGDVLNVDGAAIAQTFPVSVLPVRSETERTDSEDVPTASSSSFEAPSFSIEPYLDYILKPKVGYALLAIAALGGLFFLLSKLPSAKPKVQTQSSSVATAQPKTQSSAPIEVQVSLNDDSWLSVIVDGKTQFDGAVKKEYRKTWAAQKELKIKAADAGAVFVSTKGGEPKPIGEVGEAKEVIFTPDK
;
A
#
# COMPACT_ATOMS: atom_id res chain seq x y z
N MET A 1 34.79 -28.82 16.25
CA MET A 1 33.31 -28.79 16.10
C MET A 1 32.90 -27.33 16.26
N SER A 2 32.94 -26.56 15.18
CA SER A 2 32.67 -25.12 15.23
C SER A 2 31.16 -24.89 15.14
N SER A 3 30.55 -24.52 16.25
CA SER A 3 29.17 -24.04 16.31
C SER A 3 29.09 -22.69 15.59
N TRP A 4 28.58 -22.68 14.37
CA TRP A 4 28.17 -21.46 13.68
C TRP A 4 26.97 -20.85 14.42
N GLN A 5 27.18 -19.77 15.19
CA GLN A 5 26.07 -18.93 15.66
C GLN A 5 25.62 -18.01 14.52
N ALA A 6 24.87 -18.58 13.57
CA ALA A 6 24.05 -17.80 12.66
C ALA A 6 22.77 -17.37 13.41
N GLY A 7 22.58 -16.09 13.72
CA GLY A 7 21.24 -15.61 14.10
C GLY A 7 21.10 -14.39 15.03
N GLN A 8 22.15 -13.68 15.45
CA GLN A 8 21.96 -12.57 16.41
C GLN A 8 21.67 -11.18 15.80
N VAL A 9 21.53 -11.04 14.48
CA VAL A 9 21.43 -9.71 13.86
C VAL A 9 20.03 -9.08 13.94
N LYS A 10 18.98 -9.85 14.27
CA LYS A 10 17.59 -9.35 14.23
C LYS A 10 17.17 -8.51 15.44
N GLN A 11 17.90 -8.53 16.56
CA GLN A 11 17.42 -7.93 17.80
C GLN A 11 18.05 -6.55 18.06
N LEU A 12 17.20 -5.56 18.37
CA LEU A 12 17.64 -4.27 18.89
C LEU A 12 18.39 -4.45 20.20
N ASN A 13 19.46 -3.69 20.41
CA ASN A 13 20.09 -3.62 21.72
C ASN A 13 19.18 -2.85 22.72
N PRO A 14 19.45 -2.93 24.05
CA PRO A 14 18.60 -2.28 25.05
C PRO A 14 18.41 -0.78 24.82
N ASP A 15 19.49 -0.08 24.46
CA ASP A 15 19.46 1.37 24.20
C ASP A 15 18.58 1.72 22.99
N GLN A 16 18.70 0.97 21.90
CA GLN A 16 17.85 1.10 20.71
C GLN A 16 16.38 0.83 21.04
N LEU A 17 16.10 -0.14 21.90
CA LEU A 17 14.73 -0.47 22.30
C LEU A 17 14.11 0.66 23.14
N GLU A 18 14.87 1.22 24.07
CA GLU A 18 14.43 2.36 24.88
C GLU A 18 14.16 3.58 23.99
N GLN A 19 15.12 3.92 23.11
CA GLN A 19 14.95 5.02 22.15
C GLN A 19 13.78 4.80 21.19
N LEU A 20 13.57 3.57 20.72
CA LEU A 20 12.41 3.24 19.88
C LEU A 20 11.09 3.53 20.61
N LYS A 21 10.98 3.15 21.88
CA LYS A 21 9.77 3.37 22.69
C LYS A 21 9.51 4.85 22.90
N GLU A 22 10.55 5.63 23.22
CA GLU A 22 10.44 7.08 23.39
C GLU A 22 9.98 7.77 22.10
N ILE A 23 10.63 7.45 20.98
CA ILE A 23 10.30 8.00 19.66
C ILE A 23 8.87 7.60 19.24
N GLY A 24 8.52 6.33 19.42
CA GLY A 24 7.20 5.79 19.10
C GLY A 24 6.08 6.49 19.88
N ALA A 25 6.25 6.62 21.20
CA ALA A 25 5.31 7.32 22.06
C ALA A 25 5.19 8.81 21.68
N HIS A 26 6.30 9.46 21.37
CA HIS A 26 6.32 10.86 20.96
C HIS A 26 5.55 11.09 19.64
N LEU A 27 5.82 10.26 18.61
CA LEU A 27 5.12 10.34 17.33
C LEU A 27 3.62 10.04 17.46
N ARG A 28 3.26 9.04 18.28
CA ARG A 28 1.87 8.75 18.62
C ARG A 28 1.18 9.94 19.25
N GLN A 29 1.84 10.60 20.21
CA GLN A 29 1.30 11.78 20.88
C GLN A 29 1.05 12.92 19.88
N ILE A 30 2.02 13.23 19.02
CA ILE A 30 1.88 14.24 17.97
C ILE A 30 0.67 13.92 17.08
N ARG A 31 0.56 12.68 16.61
CA ARG A 31 -0.57 12.25 15.78
C ARG A 31 -1.92 12.46 16.48
N GLN A 32 -2.01 12.03 17.74
CA GLN A 32 -3.24 12.14 18.54
C GLN A 32 -3.62 13.59 18.82
N GLN A 33 -2.65 14.46 19.09
CA GLN A 33 -2.87 15.91 19.25
C GLN A 33 -3.42 16.55 17.97
N GLN A 34 -2.99 16.07 16.81
CA GLN A 34 -3.51 16.49 15.51
C GLN A 34 -4.84 15.80 15.14
N SER A 35 -5.37 14.92 16.01
CA SER A 35 -6.59 14.13 15.77
C SER A 35 -6.55 13.29 14.48
N ILE A 36 -5.35 12.89 14.04
CA ILE A 36 -5.18 12.06 12.85
C ILE A 36 -5.40 10.58 13.26
N PRO A 37 -6.35 9.85 12.65
CA PRO A 37 -6.49 8.42 12.92
C PRO A 37 -5.27 7.65 12.39
N ILE A 38 -4.92 6.55 13.06
CA ILE A 38 -3.69 5.81 12.75
C ILE A 38 -3.74 5.19 11.35
N GLU A 39 -4.94 4.85 10.88
CA GLU A 39 -5.22 4.35 9.52
C GLU A 39 -4.90 5.40 8.46
N GLU A 40 -5.23 6.66 8.73
CA GLU A 40 -4.94 7.77 7.82
C GLU A 40 -3.44 8.09 7.82
N ALA A 41 -2.78 8.07 8.99
CA ALA A 41 -1.34 8.24 9.07
C ALA A 41 -0.61 7.13 8.29
N ALA A 42 -1.04 5.88 8.40
CA ALA A 42 -0.52 4.76 7.62
C ALA A 42 -0.73 4.95 6.10
N ALA A 43 -1.93 5.39 5.69
CA ALA A 43 -2.23 5.65 4.28
C ALA A 43 -1.39 6.80 3.69
N ARG A 44 -1.30 7.93 4.40
CA ARG A 44 -0.51 9.11 3.99
C ARG A 44 0.99 8.80 3.93
N THR A 45 1.46 7.95 4.84
CA THR A 45 2.84 7.48 4.85
C THR A 45 3.06 6.30 3.93
N PHE A 46 2.07 5.74 3.23
CA PHE A 46 2.15 4.45 2.52
C PHE A 46 2.94 3.37 3.29
N LEU A 47 2.72 3.29 4.60
CA LEU A 47 3.24 2.23 5.45
C LEU A 47 2.10 1.27 5.78
N ARG A 48 2.43 -0.01 5.98
CA ARG A 48 1.44 -0.97 6.46
C ARG A 48 0.99 -0.54 7.86
N LEU A 49 -0.32 -0.62 8.13
CA LEU A 49 -0.89 -0.23 9.42
C LEU A 49 -0.19 -0.91 10.60
N GLY A 50 0.16 -2.20 10.46
CA GLY A 50 0.90 -2.94 11.48
C GLY A 50 2.28 -2.34 11.81
N LEU A 51 3.01 -1.81 10.81
CA LEU A 51 4.31 -1.17 11.05
C LEU A 51 4.16 0.17 11.79
N VAL A 52 3.13 0.94 11.46
CA VAL A 52 2.84 2.20 12.16
C VAL A 52 2.45 1.93 13.61
N LYS A 53 1.59 0.93 13.85
CA LYS A 53 1.25 0.46 15.20
C LYS A 53 2.48 -0.01 15.97
N ALA A 54 3.29 -0.88 15.37
CA ALA A 54 4.51 -1.38 15.99
C ALA A 54 5.52 -0.26 16.30
N LEU A 55 5.61 0.75 15.43
CA LEU A 55 6.45 1.93 15.67
C LEU A 55 5.92 2.75 16.86
N GLU A 56 4.62 3.08 16.89
CA GLU A 56 3.99 3.85 17.98
C GLU A 56 3.99 3.12 19.33
N GLU A 57 3.96 1.79 19.32
CA GLU A 57 3.96 0.94 20.51
C GLU A 57 5.38 0.49 20.92
N GLY A 58 6.39 0.81 20.11
CA GLY A 58 7.78 0.41 20.35
C GLY A 58 7.98 -1.11 20.38
N GLN A 59 7.34 -1.85 19.47
CA GLN A 59 7.39 -3.31 19.36
C GLN A 59 8.45 -3.75 18.35
N PRO A 60 9.69 -4.03 18.78
CA PRO A 60 10.81 -4.30 17.87
C PRO A 60 10.61 -5.56 17.03
N ASP A 61 9.94 -6.59 17.57
CA ASP A 61 9.76 -7.88 16.90
C ASP A 61 8.91 -7.81 15.62
N GLN A 62 8.12 -6.73 15.49
CA GLN A 62 7.25 -6.46 14.35
C GLN A 62 7.83 -5.43 13.39
N LEU A 63 9.03 -4.90 13.69
CA LEU A 63 9.72 -3.91 12.87
C LEU A 63 10.85 -4.56 12.06
N PRO A 64 11.25 -3.94 10.94
CA PRO A 64 12.40 -4.40 10.15
C PRO A 64 13.73 -4.07 10.83
N GLU A 65 14.85 -4.31 10.14
CA GLU A 65 16.19 -4.01 10.67
C GLU A 65 16.37 -2.52 11.06
N PRO A 66 17.26 -2.20 12.03
CA PRO A 66 17.42 -0.84 12.57
C PRO A 66 17.53 0.28 11.52
N ILE A 67 18.28 0.04 10.43
CA ILE A 67 18.44 1.01 9.36
C ILE A 67 17.13 1.36 8.66
N PHE A 68 16.22 0.38 8.52
CA PHE A 68 14.88 0.61 7.98
C PHE A 68 13.95 1.26 9.00
N ILE A 69 14.12 0.96 10.31
CA ILE A 69 13.38 1.66 11.38
C ILE A 69 13.67 3.16 11.34
N GLN A 70 14.93 3.55 11.15
CA GLN A 70 15.31 4.95 11.00
C GLN A 70 14.57 5.63 9.83
N GLY A 71 14.48 4.96 8.67
CA GLY A 71 13.73 5.46 7.52
C GLY A 71 12.21 5.55 7.78
N LEU A 72 11.65 4.59 8.51
CA LEU A 72 10.24 4.59 8.93
C LEU A 72 9.93 5.79 9.83
N ILE A 73 10.77 6.05 10.84
CA ILE A 73 10.66 7.19 11.76
C ILE A 73 10.63 8.50 10.98
N ARG A 74 11.58 8.69 10.06
CA ARG A 74 11.66 9.89 9.23
C ARG A 74 10.36 10.12 8.46
N ARG A 75 9.94 9.11 7.69
CA ARG A 75 8.74 9.20 6.86
C ARG A 75 7.48 9.47 7.67
N TYR A 76 7.39 8.88 8.85
CA TYR A 76 6.25 9.07 9.75
C TYR A 76 6.21 10.50 10.29
N GLY A 77 7.35 11.02 10.76
CA GLY A 77 7.48 12.42 11.21
C GLY A 77 7.13 13.43 10.11
N ASP A 78 7.62 13.21 8.89
CA ASP A 78 7.34 14.11 7.75
C ASP A 78 5.83 14.23 7.48
N VAL A 79 5.08 13.13 7.56
CA VAL A 79 3.61 13.14 7.37
C VAL A 79 2.87 13.80 8.53
N LEU A 80 3.40 13.68 9.75
CA LEU A 80 2.90 14.41 10.93
C LEU A 80 3.32 15.88 10.95
N ASN A 81 3.97 16.34 9.87
CA ASN A 81 4.34 17.73 9.66
C ASN A 81 5.33 18.25 10.74
N VAL A 82 6.16 17.35 11.25
CA VAL A 82 7.31 17.62 12.13
C VAL A 82 8.62 17.31 11.42
N ASP A 83 9.75 17.70 12.00
CA ASP A 83 11.07 17.37 11.45
C ASP A 83 11.38 15.88 11.67
N GLY A 84 10.91 15.04 10.74
CA GLY A 84 11.15 13.60 10.79
C GLY A 84 12.63 13.25 10.68
N ALA A 85 13.44 14.06 9.98
CA ALA A 85 14.87 13.82 9.84
C ALA A 85 15.61 14.03 11.17
N ALA A 86 15.23 15.04 11.94
CA ALA A 86 15.79 15.27 13.27
C ALA A 86 15.44 14.12 14.23
N ILE A 87 14.18 13.67 14.24
CA ILE A 87 13.73 12.56 15.09
C ILE A 87 14.41 11.24 14.69
N ALA A 88 14.59 10.98 13.39
CA ALA A 88 15.25 9.76 12.93
C ALA A 88 16.73 9.68 13.34
N GLN A 89 17.41 10.83 13.49
CA GLN A 89 18.81 10.86 13.89
C GLN A 89 19.03 10.49 15.36
N THR A 90 17.99 10.57 16.21
CA THR A 90 18.10 10.13 17.61
C THR A 90 18.04 8.61 17.74
N PHE A 91 17.55 7.90 16.72
CA PHE A 91 17.55 6.43 16.70
C PHE A 91 18.94 5.90 16.28
N PRO A 92 19.66 5.17 17.15
CA PRO A 92 21.02 4.75 16.86
C PRO A 92 21.03 3.58 15.86
N VAL A 93 21.73 3.77 14.74
CA VAL A 93 22.00 2.71 13.75
C VAL A 93 23.49 2.38 13.75
N SER A 94 23.84 1.15 14.14
CA SER A 94 25.22 0.68 14.03
C SER A 94 25.56 0.46 12.56
N VAL A 95 26.18 1.45 11.92
CA VAL A 95 26.89 1.23 10.66
C VAL A 95 28.12 0.39 10.97
N LEU A 96 27.99 -0.94 10.85
CA LEU A 96 29.18 -1.75 10.71
C LEU A 96 29.91 -1.22 9.48
N PRO A 97 31.19 -0.80 9.59
CA PRO A 97 31.96 -0.45 8.43
C PRO A 97 31.96 -1.69 7.54
N VAL A 98 31.31 -1.59 6.38
CA VAL A 98 31.52 -2.55 5.32
C VAL A 98 33.00 -2.42 5.00
N ARG A 99 33.82 -3.35 5.51
CA ARG A 99 35.17 -3.54 5.02
C ARG A 99 35.00 -3.86 3.55
N SER A 100 35.23 -2.85 2.71
CA SER A 100 35.51 -3.03 1.31
C SER A 100 36.81 -3.82 1.24
N GLU A 101 36.69 -5.14 1.37
CA GLU A 101 37.74 -6.10 1.09
C GLU A 101 37.96 -6.09 -0.43
N THR A 102 38.51 -4.99 -0.94
CA THR A 102 39.27 -5.00 -2.19
C THR A 102 40.71 -5.18 -1.77
N GLU A 103 41.09 -6.43 -1.57
CA GLU A 103 42.45 -6.84 -1.86
C GLU A 103 42.77 -6.44 -3.31
N ARG A 104 43.58 -5.40 -3.49
CA ARG A 104 44.58 -5.35 -4.57
C ARG A 104 45.81 -4.63 -4.05
N THR A 105 46.78 -5.46 -3.65
CA THR A 105 48.19 -5.38 -4.07
C THR A 105 48.87 -4.02 -3.96
N ASP A 106 49.75 -3.94 -2.97
CA ASP A 106 51.09 -3.31 -3.01
C ASP A 106 51.41 -2.55 -4.30
N SER A 107 51.54 -1.22 -4.18
CA SER A 107 52.73 -0.48 -4.64
C SER A 107 52.58 1.01 -4.32
N GLU A 108 53.48 1.46 -3.45
CA GLU A 108 54.28 2.69 -3.54
C GLU A 108 53.59 4.07 -3.59
N ASP A 109 53.62 4.71 -2.41
CA ASP A 109 54.40 5.94 -2.16
C ASP A 109 54.06 7.20 -2.98
N VAL A 110 53.12 8.03 -2.49
CA VAL A 110 53.04 9.48 -2.80
C VAL A 110 52.40 10.25 -1.61
N PRO A 111 52.89 11.45 -1.25
CA PRO A 111 52.80 11.96 0.12
C PRO A 111 51.57 12.81 0.45
N THR A 112 51.40 12.99 1.75
CA THR A 112 50.60 14.01 2.45
C THR A 112 50.45 15.34 1.68
N ALA A 113 49.22 15.65 1.28
CA ALA A 113 48.82 17.01 0.93
C ALA A 113 47.41 17.31 1.45
N SER A 114 47.39 18.18 2.46
CA SER A 114 46.44 19.27 2.70
C SER A 114 44.93 19.01 2.58
N SER A 115 44.30 19.04 3.74
CA SER A 115 42.91 19.40 3.96
C SER A 115 42.54 20.71 3.23
N SER A 116 41.86 20.59 2.10
CA SER A 116 41.12 21.71 1.50
C SER A 116 39.70 21.75 2.07
N SER A 117 39.40 22.84 2.76
CA SER A 117 38.06 23.25 3.17
C SER A 117 37.08 23.15 2.00
N PHE A 118 36.05 22.33 2.15
CA PHE A 118 34.95 22.27 1.19
C PHE A 118 33.95 23.37 1.57
N GLU A 119 34.09 24.55 0.96
CA GLU A 119 33.03 25.56 0.97
C GLU A 119 31.85 25.03 0.13
N ALA A 120 30.71 24.81 0.79
CA ALA A 120 29.48 24.44 0.11
C ALA A 120 28.97 25.63 -0.74
N PRO A 121 28.56 25.43 -2.00
CA PRO A 121 27.96 26.50 -2.77
C PRO A 121 26.60 26.88 -2.17
N SER A 122 26.45 28.16 -1.81
CA SER A 122 25.15 28.74 -1.46
C SER A 122 24.27 28.77 -2.70
N PHE A 123 23.39 27.78 -2.83
CA PHE A 123 22.38 27.76 -3.89
C PHE A 123 21.23 28.68 -3.47
N SER A 124 21.34 29.96 -3.82
CA SER A 124 20.26 30.94 -3.64
C SER A 124 19.10 30.59 -4.56
N ILE A 125 18.08 29.92 -4.03
CA ILE A 125 16.81 29.70 -4.73
C ILE A 125 16.02 31.00 -4.64
N GLU A 126 16.24 31.89 -5.61
CA GLU A 126 15.32 32.98 -5.93
C GLU A 126 13.90 32.40 -6.19
N PRO A 127 12.83 33.06 -5.71
CA PRO A 127 11.54 32.43 -5.51
C PRO A 127 10.77 32.21 -6.83
N TYR A 128 10.75 30.97 -7.30
CA TYR A 128 9.86 30.51 -8.39
C TYR A 128 8.37 30.41 -7.96
N LEU A 129 8.01 30.87 -6.75
CA LEU A 129 6.68 30.70 -6.18
C LEU A 129 5.65 31.78 -6.60
N ASP A 130 6.07 32.82 -7.32
CA ASP A 130 5.16 33.90 -7.73
C ASP A 130 4.35 33.59 -9.01
N TYR A 131 4.57 32.42 -9.64
CA TYR A 131 3.85 32.00 -10.85
C TYR A 131 2.62 31.12 -10.59
N ILE A 132 2.36 30.71 -9.34
CA ILE A 132 1.25 29.79 -9.00
C ILE A 132 -0.01 30.56 -8.53
N LEU A 133 0.07 31.89 -8.43
CA LEU A 133 -0.99 32.72 -7.87
C LEU A 133 -1.58 33.71 -8.89
N LYS A 134 -2.41 33.18 -9.83
CA LYS A 134 -3.70 33.70 -10.36
C LYS A 134 -3.90 33.32 -11.84
N PRO A 135 -5.14 33.03 -12.33
CA PRO A 135 -6.45 33.28 -11.69
C PRO A 135 -7.34 32.03 -11.53
N LYS A 136 -7.84 31.77 -10.32
CA LYS A 136 -8.84 30.72 -10.01
C LYS A 136 -10.29 31.07 -10.42
N VAL A 137 -10.51 32.18 -11.12
CA VAL A 137 -11.87 32.65 -11.46
C VAL A 137 -12.43 31.97 -12.72
N GLY A 138 -11.57 31.61 -13.68
CA GLY A 138 -12.00 30.94 -14.93
C GLY A 138 -12.49 29.51 -14.71
N TYR A 139 -11.84 28.75 -13.81
CA TYR A 139 -12.17 27.34 -13.56
C TYR A 139 -13.48 27.17 -12.78
N ALA A 140 -13.81 28.09 -11.87
CA ALA A 140 -15.06 28.03 -11.14
C ALA A 140 -16.28 28.20 -12.07
N LEU A 141 -16.19 29.10 -13.07
CA LEU A 141 -17.26 29.29 -14.06
C LEU A 141 -17.37 28.10 -15.03
N LEU A 142 -16.26 27.50 -15.45
CA LEU A 142 -16.27 26.26 -16.25
C LEU A 142 -16.86 25.07 -15.48
N ALA A 143 -16.54 24.93 -14.18
CA ALA A 143 -17.08 23.86 -13.36
C ALA A 143 -18.60 23.98 -13.14
N ILE A 144 -19.13 25.20 -12.94
CA ILE A 144 -20.57 25.43 -12.80
C ILE A 144 -21.31 25.12 -14.12
N ALA A 145 -20.75 25.51 -15.27
CA ALA A 145 -21.33 25.18 -16.58
C ALA A 145 -21.35 23.65 -16.84
N ALA A 146 -20.28 22.94 -16.47
CA ALA A 146 -20.19 21.50 -16.62
C ALA A 146 -21.20 20.74 -15.72
N LEU A 147 -21.38 21.19 -14.47
CA LEU A 147 -22.34 20.59 -13.55
C LEU A 147 -23.80 20.82 -13.99
N GLY A 148 -24.12 22.01 -14.51
CA GLY A 148 -25.44 22.31 -15.06
C GLY A 148 -25.77 21.49 -16.32
N GLY A 149 -24.80 21.32 -17.23
CA GLY A 149 -24.97 20.50 -18.43
C GLY A 149 -25.18 19.02 -18.11
N LEU A 150 -24.46 18.48 -17.12
CA LEU A 150 -24.60 17.08 -16.71
C LEU A 150 -25.96 16.81 -16.04
N PHE A 151 -26.45 17.71 -15.19
CA PHE A 151 -27.77 17.59 -14.57
C PHE A 151 -28.92 17.64 -15.60
N PHE A 152 -28.80 18.48 -16.63
CA PHE A 152 -29.76 18.55 -17.73
C PHE A 152 -29.79 17.27 -18.58
N LEU A 153 -28.63 16.62 -18.78
CA LEU A 153 -28.57 15.32 -19.47
C LEU A 153 -29.18 14.18 -18.63
N LEU A 154 -28.91 14.12 -17.31
CA LEU A 154 -29.49 13.10 -16.44
C LEU A 154 -30.99 13.25 -16.25
N SER A 155 -31.52 14.48 -16.24
CA SER A 155 -32.96 14.74 -16.12
C SER A 155 -33.76 14.44 -17.40
N LYS A 156 -33.10 14.24 -18.54
CA LYS A 156 -33.72 13.75 -19.78
C LYS A 156 -33.64 12.24 -19.99
N LEU A 157 -33.06 11.48 -19.07
CA LEU A 157 -33.09 10.01 -19.18
C LEU A 157 -34.50 9.49 -18.85
N PRO A 158 -35.17 8.78 -19.79
CA PRO A 158 -36.43 8.12 -19.50
C PRO A 158 -36.21 7.09 -18.39
N SER A 159 -36.94 7.22 -17.28
CA SER A 159 -36.91 6.26 -16.17
C SER A 159 -37.50 4.92 -16.64
N ALA A 160 -36.65 4.06 -17.18
CA ALA A 160 -36.97 2.66 -17.39
C ALA A 160 -36.99 1.96 -16.03
N LYS A 161 -38.19 1.85 -15.43
CA LYS A 161 -38.44 0.94 -14.31
C LYS A 161 -38.12 -0.49 -14.78
N PRO A 162 -37.34 -1.29 -14.04
CA PRO A 162 -37.06 -2.66 -14.45
C PRO A 162 -38.34 -3.49 -14.29
N LYS A 163 -39.00 -3.77 -15.42
CA LYS A 163 -40.00 -4.83 -15.52
C LYS A 163 -39.23 -6.11 -15.80
N VAL A 164 -39.23 -7.04 -14.85
CA VAL A 164 -38.81 -8.42 -15.11
C VAL A 164 -39.73 -8.97 -16.20
N GLN A 165 -39.16 -9.17 -17.39
CA GLN A 165 -39.83 -9.82 -18.51
C GLN A 165 -38.91 -10.92 -19.03
N THR A 166 -39.30 -12.15 -18.70
CA THR A 166 -38.86 -13.36 -19.40
C THR A 166 -39.29 -13.24 -20.86
N GLN A 167 -38.32 -13.14 -21.77
CA GLN A 167 -38.55 -13.38 -23.19
C GLN A 167 -37.47 -14.34 -23.71
N SER A 168 -37.91 -15.58 -23.94
CA SER A 168 -37.29 -16.48 -24.90
C SER A 168 -37.28 -15.81 -26.27
N SER A 169 -36.11 -15.69 -26.88
CA SER A 169 -35.97 -15.54 -28.33
C SER A 169 -34.64 -16.16 -28.74
N SER A 170 -34.76 -17.37 -29.27
CA SER A 170 -33.74 -18.04 -30.07
C SER A 170 -33.51 -17.25 -31.34
N VAL A 171 -32.26 -16.87 -31.61
CA VAL A 171 -31.73 -16.78 -32.98
C VAL A 171 -30.35 -17.39 -32.97
N ALA A 172 -30.26 -18.60 -33.54
CA ALA A 172 -29.00 -19.21 -33.91
C ALA A 172 -28.32 -18.38 -35.00
N THR A 173 -27.09 -17.97 -34.77
CA THR A 173 -26.12 -17.65 -35.82
C THR A 173 -24.83 -18.37 -35.45
N ALA A 174 -24.32 -19.17 -36.38
CA ALA A 174 -23.23 -20.11 -36.17
C ALA A 174 -21.85 -19.41 -36.14
N GLN A 175 -21.13 -19.63 -35.03
CA GLN A 175 -19.66 -19.82 -34.85
C GLN A 175 -18.65 -18.74 -35.32
N PRO A 176 -17.58 -18.52 -34.52
CA PRO A 176 -16.46 -19.49 -34.48
C PRO A 176 -16.32 -20.24 -33.16
N LYS A 177 -15.98 -21.53 -33.25
CA LYS A 177 -15.62 -22.40 -32.13
C LYS A 177 -14.35 -21.85 -31.49
N THR A 178 -14.43 -21.50 -30.22
CA THR A 178 -13.31 -21.63 -29.30
C THR A 178 -13.88 -22.19 -28.00
N GLN A 179 -13.21 -23.20 -27.48
CA GLN A 179 -13.68 -24.13 -26.46
C GLN A 179 -14.22 -23.38 -25.23
N SER A 180 -15.54 -23.42 -25.06
CA SER A 180 -16.20 -22.95 -23.84
C SER A 180 -16.10 -24.06 -22.79
N SER A 181 -15.00 -24.08 -22.04
CA SER A 181 -15.08 -24.55 -20.65
C SER A 181 -16.07 -23.64 -19.92
N ALA A 182 -16.95 -24.20 -19.09
CA ALA A 182 -17.92 -23.38 -18.34
C ALA A 182 -17.18 -22.28 -17.57
N PRO A 183 -17.58 -20.99 -17.68
CA PRO A 183 -16.87 -19.91 -17.00
C PRO A 183 -16.97 -20.11 -15.49
N ILE A 184 -15.83 -20.04 -14.81
CA ILE A 184 -15.74 -19.99 -13.35
C ILE A 184 -16.37 -18.67 -12.92
N GLU A 185 -17.52 -18.71 -12.25
CA GLU A 185 -18.15 -17.52 -11.67
C GLU A 185 -18.01 -17.55 -10.15
N VAL A 186 -17.29 -16.55 -9.63
CA VAL A 186 -17.11 -16.37 -8.19
C VAL A 186 -17.61 -14.98 -7.80
N GLN A 187 -18.59 -14.95 -6.92
CA GLN A 187 -18.99 -13.73 -6.23
C GLN A 187 -18.09 -13.53 -5.01
N VAL A 188 -17.51 -12.35 -4.91
CA VAL A 188 -16.72 -11.89 -3.78
C VAL A 188 -17.52 -10.84 -3.03
N SER A 189 -17.65 -10.99 -1.71
CA SER A 189 -18.24 -10.01 -0.81
C SER A 189 -17.36 -9.77 0.41
N LEU A 190 -17.28 -8.53 0.88
CA LEU A 190 -16.50 -8.17 2.06
C LEU A 190 -17.40 -7.75 3.22
N ASN A 191 -17.12 -8.28 4.41
CA ASN A 191 -17.79 -7.91 5.66
C ASN A 191 -17.00 -6.89 6.49
N ASP A 192 -15.71 -6.73 6.22
CA ASP A 192 -14.84 -5.70 6.80
C ASP A 192 -13.85 -5.17 5.75
N ASP A 193 -13.12 -4.12 6.08
CA ASP A 193 -12.12 -3.51 5.20
C ASP A 193 -10.94 -4.47 4.98
N SER A 194 -10.58 -4.73 3.72
CA SER A 194 -9.50 -5.66 3.37
C SER A 194 -8.85 -5.29 2.03
N TRP A 195 -7.56 -5.58 1.88
CA TRP A 195 -6.91 -5.53 0.56
C TRP A 195 -7.30 -6.78 -0.22
N LEU A 196 -7.81 -6.59 -1.43
CA LEU A 196 -8.14 -7.64 -2.38
C LEU A 196 -7.28 -7.54 -3.65
N SER A 197 -6.74 -8.67 -4.12
CA SER A 197 -6.14 -8.82 -5.44
C SER A 197 -6.84 -9.93 -6.21
N VAL A 198 -7.36 -9.63 -7.40
CA VAL A 198 -8.12 -10.56 -8.24
C VAL A 198 -7.42 -10.72 -9.58
N ILE A 199 -7.02 -11.96 -9.88
CA ILE A 199 -6.33 -12.33 -11.10
C ILE A 199 -7.23 -13.28 -11.88
N VAL A 200 -7.64 -12.86 -13.08
CA VAL A 200 -8.48 -13.62 -14.00
C VAL A 200 -7.58 -14.13 -15.12
N ASP A 201 -7.47 -15.44 -15.28
CA ASP A 201 -6.71 -16.09 -16.36
C ASP A 201 -5.28 -15.56 -16.49
N GLY A 202 -4.63 -15.31 -15.36
CA GLY A 202 -3.26 -14.78 -15.27
C GLY A 202 -3.13 -13.25 -15.37
N LYS A 203 -4.23 -12.52 -15.60
CA LYS A 203 -4.24 -11.05 -15.65
C LYS A 203 -4.87 -10.45 -14.39
N THR A 204 -4.14 -9.59 -13.71
CA THR A 204 -4.68 -8.79 -12.59
C THR A 204 -5.78 -7.87 -13.09
N GLN A 205 -7.00 -8.09 -12.60
CA GLN A 205 -8.17 -7.27 -12.91
C GLN A 205 -8.53 -6.31 -11.78
N PHE A 206 -8.04 -6.59 -10.57
CA PHE A 206 -8.21 -5.72 -9.43
C PHE A 206 -7.05 -5.91 -8.46
N ASP A 207 -6.54 -4.81 -7.91
CA ASP A 207 -5.57 -4.82 -6.83
C ASP A 207 -5.74 -3.53 -6.02
N GLY A 208 -6.19 -3.65 -4.78
CA GLY A 208 -6.32 -2.47 -3.90
C GLY A 208 -7.13 -2.71 -2.64
N ALA A 209 -7.10 -1.70 -1.76
CA ALA A 209 -7.92 -1.68 -0.55
C ALA A 209 -9.40 -1.57 -0.90
N VAL A 210 -10.21 -2.40 -0.27
CA VAL A 210 -11.65 -2.48 -0.47
C VAL A 210 -12.34 -2.29 0.88
N LYS A 211 -13.42 -1.49 0.87
CA LYS A 211 -14.22 -1.26 2.08
C LYS A 211 -15.29 -2.34 2.26
N LYS A 212 -15.78 -2.47 3.50
CA LYS A 212 -16.99 -3.25 3.79
C LYS A 212 -18.16 -2.90 2.87
N GLU A 213 -19.07 -3.86 2.65
CA GLU A 213 -20.20 -3.80 1.70
C GLU A 213 -19.82 -3.89 0.22
N TYR A 214 -18.55 -4.10 -0.11
CA TYR A 214 -18.16 -4.42 -1.48
C TYR A 214 -18.68 -5.80 -1.87
N ARG A 215 -19.38 -5.87 -3.01
CA ARG A 215 -19.80 -7.12 -3.65
C ARG A 215 -19.56 -7.05 -5.14
N LYS A 216 -18.84 -8.03 -5.69
CA LYS A 216 -18.59 -8.13 -7.13
C LYS A 216 -18.45 -9.57 -7.57
N THR A 217 -18.99 -9.87 -8.75
CA THR A 217 -18.81 -11.17 -9.40
C THR A 217 -17.69 -11.10 -10.43
N TRP A 218 -16.82 -12.10 -10.42
CA TRP A 218 -15.73 -12.27 -11.35
C TRP A 218 -15.91 -13.57 -12.14
N ALA A 219 -15.57 -13.52 -13.42
CA ALA A 219 -15.65 -14.66 -14.33
C ALA A 219 -14.28 -14.96 -14.93
N ALA A 220 -13.89 -16.24 -14.97
CA ALA A 220 -12.64 -16.71 -15.58
C ALA A 220 -12.84 -17.98 -16.41
N GLN A 221 -11.99 -18.25 -17.40
CA GLN A 221 -12.12 -19.42 -18.29
C GLN A 221 -11.23 -20.59 -17.86
N LYS A 222 -10.06 -20.30 -17.30
CA LYS A 222 -9.01 -21.25 -16.90
C LYS A 222 -8.75 -21.22 -15.41
N GLU A 223 -8.56 -20.03 -14.85
CA GLU A 223 -8.29 -19.88 -13.42
C GLU A 223 -8.72 -18.50 -12.92
N LEU A 224 -9.25 -18.48 -11.70
CA LEU A 224 -9.48 -17.24 -10.95
C LEU A 224 -8.70 -17.32 -9.64
N LYS A 225 -7.75 -16.42 -9.42
CA LYS A 225 -7.02 -16.31 -8.15
C LYS A 225 -7.49 -15.09 -7.39
N ILE A 226 -7.84 -15.29 -6.13
CA ILE A 226 -8.25 -14.23 -5.22
C ILE A 226 -7.30 -14.24 -4.03
N LYS A 227 -6.60 -13.13 -3.81
CA LYS A 227 -5.77 -12.90 -2.63
C LYS A 227 -6.42 -11.87 -1.74
N ALA A 228 -6.40 -12.10 -0.44
CA ALA A 228 -6.75 -11.10 0.56
C ALA A 228 -5.68 -10.97 1.63
N ALA A 229 -5.55 -9.77 2.19
CA ALA A 229 -4.70 -9.53 3.35
C ALA A 229 -5.39 -9.87 4.68
N ASP A 230 -6.71 -9.67 4.75
CA ASP A 230 -7.58 -10.22 5.80
C ASP A 230 -8.58 -11.16 5.12
N ALA A 231 -8.27 -12.46 5.16
CA ALA A 231 -8.99 -13.53 4.52
C ALA A 231 -10.31 -13.88 5.23
N GLY A 232 -10.43 -13.59 6.53
CA GLY A 232 -11.66 -13.75 7.30
C GLY A 232 -12.71 -12.68 6.98
N ALA A 233 -12.27 -11.51 6.50
CA ALA A 233 -13.15 -10.44 6.04
C ALA A 233 -13.71 -10.66 4.62
N VAL A 234 -13.11 -11.57 3.83
CA VAL A 234 -13.46 -11.80 2.42
C VAL A 234 -14.22 -13.12 2.25
N PHE A 235 -15.44 -13.02 1.74
CA PHE A 235 -16.33 -14.14 1.49
C PHE A 235 -16.47 -14.41 -0.01
N VAL A 236 -16.48 -15.69 -0.39
CA VAL A 236 -16.61 -16.15 -1.76
C VAL A 236 -17.75 -17.13 -1.91
N SER A 237 -18.44 -17.06 -3.05
CA SER A 237 -19.48 -18.01 -3.45
C SER A 237 -19.30 -18.40 -4.92
N THR A 238 -19.26 -19.70 -5.18
CA THR A 238 -19.29 -20.28 -6.52
C THR A 238 -20.71 -20.69 -6.87
N LYS A 239 -21.17 -20.38 -8.10
CA LYS A 239 -22.48 -20.82 -8.63
C LYS A 239 -23.69 -20.46 -7.73
N GLY A 240 -23.59 -19.37 -6.95
CA GLY A 240 -24.67 -18.92 -6.05
C GLY A 240 -24.83 -19.73 -4.76
N GLY A 241 -23.83 -20.52 -4.37
CA GLY A 241 -23.81 -21.21 -3.07
C GLY A 241 -23.71 -20.24 -1.88
N GLU A 242 -23.78 -20.78 -0.66
CA GLU A 242 -23.60 -19.99 0.55
C GLU A 242 -22.20 -19.34 0.60
N PRO A 243 -22.08 -18.02 0.82
CA PRO A 243 -20.79 -17.35 0.91
C PRO A 243 -19.96 -17.89 2.07
N LYS A 244 -18.71 -18.28 1.79
CA LYS A 244 -17.77 -18.77 2.82
C LYS A 244 -16.56 -17.86 2.90
N PRO A 245 -16.03 -17.60 4.11
CA PRO A 245 -14.78 -16.86 4.24
C PRO A 245 -13.65 -17.63 3.57
N ILE A 246 -12.71 -16.93 2.95
CA ILE A 246 -11.58 -17.58 2.27
C ILE A 246 -10.48 -18.05 3.22
N GLY A 247 -10.41 -17.48 4.43
CA GLY A 247 -9.47 -17.86 5.49
C GLY A 247 -9.89 -17.33 6.86
N GLU A 248 -8.92 -17.24 7.77
CA GLU A 248 -9.12 -16.74 9.13
C GLU A 248 -9.00 -15.21 9.21
N VAL A 249 -9.57 -14.62 10.26
CA VAL A 249 -9.51 -13.17 10.50
C VAL A 249 -8.05 -12.72 10.67
N GLY A 250 -7.63 -11.73 9.89
CA GLY A 250 -6.28 -11.20 9.88
C GLY A 250 -5.24 -12.05 9.14
N GLU A 251 -5.63 -13.20 8.58
CA GLU A 251 -4.76 -14.06 7.77
C GLU A 251 -4.66 -13.53 6.34
N ALA A 252 -3.44 -13.43 5.80
CA ALA A 252 -3.26 -13.17 4.37
C ALA A 252 -3.30 -14.50 3.60
N LYS A 253 -4.25 -14.65 2.66
CA LYS A 253 -4.47 -15.93 1.95
C LYS A 253 -4.83 -15.76 0.49
N GLU A 254 -4.36 -16.72 -0.32
CA GLU A 254 -4.74 -16.89 -1.73
C GLU A 254 -5.67 -18.11 -1.88
N VAL A 255 -6.73 -17.95 -2.67
CA VAL A 255 -7.59 -19.06 -3.12
C VAL A 255 -7.62 -19.08 -4.63
N ILE A 256 -7.47 -20.28 -5.20
CA ILE A 256 -7.48 -20.52 -6.64
C ILE A 256 -8.74 -21.32 -6.98
N PHE A 257 -9.51 -20.82 -7.93
CA PHE A 257 -10.66 -21.49 -8.49
C PHE A 257 -10.32 -21.96 -9.91
N THR A 258 -10.64 -23.22 -10.20
CA THR A 258 -10.50 -23.84 -11.52
C THR A 258 -11.86 -24.35 -11.98
N PRO A 259 -12.08 -24.57 -13.30
CA PRO A 259 -13.33 -25.11 -13.79
C PRO A 259 -13.49 -26.54 -13.27
N ASP A 260 -14.71 -26.93 -12.93
CA ASP A 260 -15.01 -28.34 -12.64
C ASP A 260 -14.67 -29.18 -13.90
N LYS A 261 -13.98 -30.30 -13.69
CA LYS A 261 -13.64 -31.25 -14.77
C LYS A 261 -14.85 -32.00 -15.30
#